data_AF-A0A9C6X0L9-F1
#
_entry.id   AF-A0A9C6X0L9-F1
#
_cell.length_a   1.000
_cell.length_b   1.000
_cell.length_c   1.000
_cell.angle_alpha   90.00
_cell.angle_beta   90.00
_cell.angle_gamma   90.00
#
_symmetry.space_group_name_H-M   'P 1'
#
loop_
_entity.id
_entity.type
_entity.pdbx_description
1 polymer ?
#
loop_
_entity_poly.entity_id
_entity_poly.type
_entity_poly.pdbx_seq_one_letter_code
_entity_poly.pdbx_strand_id
1 'polypeptide(L)'
;MLFLLVLLLYTCYSASIVVLMQRTSTTIRHYRDLTSSQMSVGAVDIPYIWHYMVQEDDPVRKRVYLEKMMGGGKKKHMYTLSEGVRKVRNEYFGFFGIENHLYAEISSTWQEHEKCGLVDIGHDFLRVKNPHFAITRGSHNVDAYKIMMRRLAERGIWHRMLRRFVRQKPACVSSAGVFQSVSLTDVRGAFYMFIATMAASVLVFLLELAAHRRQLRVKRKAAAAQRKASPANALDRGGRLLQQARAFIVYERVTNDSELSKQVQPGA
;
A
#
# COMPACT_ATOMS: atom_id res chain seq x y z
N MET A 1 -23.26 -28.94 0.90
CA MET A 1 -23.25 -27.98 -0.22
C MET A 1 -22.63 -26.62 0.16
N LEU A 2 -23.07 -25.95 1.23
CA LEU A 2 -22.46 -24.66 1.68
C LEU A 2 -20.93 -24.74 1.90
N PHE A 3 -20.45 -25.81 2.52
CA PHE A 3 -19.02 -26.02 2.76
C PHE A 3 -18.17 -25.99 1.48
N LEU A 4 -18.62 -26.67 0.43
CA LEU A 4 -17.92 -26.70 -0.85
C LEU A 4 -17.90 -25.33 -1.53
N LEU A 5 -19.00 -24.56 -1.41
CA LEU A 5 -19.07 -23.19 -1.93
C LEU A 5 -18.07 -22.27 -1.22
N VAL A 6 -17.97 -22.34 0.11
CA VAL A 6 -17.00 -21.54 0.88
C VAL A 6 -15.56 -21.91 0.53
N LEU A 7 -15.26 -23.21 0.39
CA LEU A 7 -13.93 -23.65 -0.02
C LEU A 7 -13.56 -23.15 -1.42
N LEU A 8 -14.47 -23.26 -2.40
CA LEU A 8 -14.24 -22.76 -3.75
C LEU A 8 -14.05 -21.24 -3.78
N LEU A 9 -14.88 -20.49 -3.06
CA LEU A 9 -14.72 -19.03 -2.96
C LEU A 9 -13.37 -18.65 -2.35
N TYR A 10 -12.96 -19.34 -1.28
CA TYR A 10 -11.68 -19.10 -0.63
C TYR A 10 -10.49 -19.37 -1.56
N THR A 11 -10.51 -20.48 -2.31
CA THR A 11 -9.41 -20.80 -3.24
C THR A 11 -9.38 -19.85 -4.44
N CYS A 12 -10.54 -19.49 -5.01
CA CYS A 12 -10.62 -18.52 -6.09
C CYS A 12 -10.16 -17.12 -5.65
N TYR A 13 -10.57 -16.67 -4.46
CA TYR A 13 -10.14 -15.39 -3.90
C TYR A 13 -8.63 -15.36 -3.64
N SER A 14 -8.10 -16.41 -3.01
CA SER A 14 -6.67 -16.53 -2.69
C SER A 14 -5.80 -16.57 -3.96
N ALA A 15 -6.25 -17.24 -5.02
CA ALA A 15 -5.55 -17.23 -6.30
C ALA A 15 -5.61 -15.84 -6.97
N SER A 16 -6.78 -15.20 -6.95
CA SER A 16 -6.99 -13.90 -7.61
C SER A 16 -6.19 -12.78 -6.97
N ILE A 17 -6.10 -12.74 -5.64
CA ILE A 17 -5.35 -11.70 -4.93
C ILE A 17 -3.84 -11.82 -5.19
N VAL A 18 -3.30 -13.04 -5.26
CA VAL A 18 -1.87 -13.26 -5.59
C VAL A 18 -1.57 -12.75 -6.99
N VAL A 19 -2.42 -13.06 -7.97
CA VAL A 19 -2.28 -12.57 -9.34
C VAL A 19 -2.34 -11.05 -9.39
N LEU A 20 -3.23 -10.42 -8.61
CA LEU A 20 -3.35 -8.96 -8.58
C LEU A 20 -2.09 -8.29 -7.99
N MET A 21 -1.54 -8.84 -6.90
CA MET A 21 -0.34 -8.29 -6.27
C MET A 21 0.92 -8.50 -7.10
N GLN A 22 0.97 -9.57 -7.91
CA GLN A 22 2.08 -9.86 -8.83
C GLN A 22 1.97 -9.08 -10.15
N ARG A 23 0.83 -8.45 -10.45
CA ARG A 23 0.67 -7.67 -11.68
C ARG A 23 1.48 -6.38 -11.58
N THR A 24 2.34 -6.17 -12.56
CA THR A 24 3.08 -4.93 -12.71
C THR A 24 2.17 -3.81 -13.20
N SER A 25 2.45 -2.59 -12.74
CA SER A 25 1.70 -1.41 -13.16
C SER A 25 1.99 -1.07 -14.63
N THR A 26 0.95 -0.70 -15.37
CA THR A 26 1.07 -0.20 -16.75
C THR A 26 0.79 1.30 -16.88
N THR A 27 0.94 2.05 -15.77
CA THR A 27 0.60 3.48 -15.68
C THR A 27 1.49 4.36 -16.55
N ILE A 28 2.77 4.00 -16.74
CA ILE A 28 3.73 4.80 -17.50
C ILE A 28 3.92 4.15 -18.87
N ARG A 29 3.41 4.78 -19.94
CA ARG A 29 3.51 4.25 -21.32
C ARG A 29 4.18 5.21 -22.28
N HIS A 30 4.05 6.52 -22.03
CA HIS A 30 4.58 7.55 -22.90
C HIS A 30 5.49 8.51 -22.13
N TYR A 31 6.38 9.19 -22.85
CA TYR A 31 7.28 10.20 -22.29
C TYR A 31 6.53 11.31 -21.52
N ARG A 32 5.26 11.58 -21.87
CA ARG A 32 4.35 12.50 -21.16
C ARG A 32 4.10 12.07 -19.72
N ASP A 33 3.86 10.78 -19.50
CA ASP A 33 3.55 10.23 -18.18
C ASP A 33 4.76 10.31 -17.24
N LEU A 34 5.98 10.32 -17.79
CA LEU A 34 7.21 10.55 -17.01
C LEU A 34 7.24 11.95 -16.44
N THR A 35 6.59 12.94 -17.04
CA THR A 35 6.60 14.31 -16.51
C THR A 35 5.78 14.40 -15.22
N SER A 36 4.62 13.73 -15.17
CA SER A 36 3.71 13.74 -14.02
C SER A 36 4.09 12.72 -12.93
N SER A 37 4.90 11.72 -13.24
CA SER A 37 5.29 10.70 -12.26
C SER A 37 6.30 11.22 -11.24
N GLN A 38 6.45 10.54 -10.10
CA GLN A 38 7.56 10.80 -9.16
C GLN A 38 8.85 10.05 -9.52
N MET A 39 8.86 9.32 -10.65
CA MET A 39 10.00 8.52 -11.08
C MET A 39 11.19 9.42 -11.45
N SER A 40 12.37 9.14 -10.89
CA SER A 40 13.61 9.79 -11.30
C SER A 40 14.07 9.23 -12.64
N VAL A 41 14.66 10.05 -13.50
CA VAL A 41 15.09 9.62 -14.84
C VAL A 41 16.54 10.03 -15.04
N GLY A 42 17.34 9.16 -15.65
CA GLY A 42 18.69 9.49 -16.08
C GLY A 42 19.03 8.90 -17.44
N ALA A 43 20.20 9.27 -17.94
CA ALA A 43 20.67 8.87 -19.25
C ALA A 43 22.07 8.27 -19.19
N VAL A 44 22.41 7.45 -20.18
CA VAL A 44 23.78 6.99 -20.36
C VAL A 44 24.69 8.18 -20.70
N ASP A 45 25.88 8.23 -20.10
CA ASP A 45 26.86 9.29 -20.34
C ASP A 45 27.52 9.14 -21.71
N ILE A 46 26.84 9.61 -22.75
CA ILE A 46 27.36 9.68 -24.11
C ILE A 46 27.23 11.12 -24.63
N PRO A 47 28.31 11.73 -25.16
CA PRO A 47 28.31 13.14 -25.55
C PRO A 47 27.19 13.55 -26.52
N TYR A 48 26.86 12.70 -27.50
CA TYR A 48 25.85 13.05 -28.52
C TYR A 48 24.44 13.18 -27.93
N ILE A 49 24.11 12.38 -26.90
CA ILE A 49 22.77 12.38 -26.30
C ILE A 49 22.46 13.76 -25.73
N TRP A 50 23.44 14.37 -25.08
CA TRP A 50 23.33 15.72 -24.55
C TRP A 50 23.01 16.75 -25.63
N HIS A 51 23.71 16.71 -26.76
CA HIS A 51 23.48 17.63 -27.86
C HIS A 51 22.04 17.55 -28.39
N TYR A 52 21.49 16.35 -28.54
CA TYR A 52 20.10 16.18 -28.96
C TYR A 52 19.10 16.63 -27.89
N MET A 53 19.35 16.39 -26.61
CA MET A 53 18.46 16.79 -25.52
C MET A 53 18.35 18.31 -25.39
N VAL A 54 19.45 19.04 -25.58
CA VAL A 54 19.46 20.52 -25.52
C VAL A 54 18.76 21.14 -26.73
N GLN A 55 18.89 20.50 -27.90
CA GLN A 55 18.29 20.94 -29.17
C GLN A 55 16.85 20.45 -29.38
N GLU A 56 16.23 19.81 -28.39
CA GLU A 56 14.86 19.32 -28.51
C GLU A 56 13.85 20.49 -28.50
N ASP A 57 12.99 20.51 -29.51
CA ASP A 57 11.99 21.57 -29.71
C ASP A 57 10.67 21.26 -28.99
N ASP A 58 10.36 19.97 -28.75
CA ASP A 58 9.13 19.58 -28.07
C ASP A 58 9.18 20.00 -26.59
N PRO A 59 8.26 20.88 -26.14
CA PRO A 59 8.27 21.40 -24.78
C PRO A 59 8.13 20.31 -23.71
N VAL A 60 7.44 19.21 -24.02
CA VAL A 60 7.23 18.12 -23.06
C VAL A 60 8.51 17.30 -22.90
N ARG A 61 9.15 16.89 -24.00
CA ARG A 61 10.43 16.15 -23.93
C ARG A 61 11.51 17.00 -23.27
N LYS A 62 11.59 18.27 -23.66
CA LYS A 62 12.49 19.24 -23.05
C LYS A 62 12.28 19.36 -21.55
N ARG A 63 11.02 19.37 -21.08
CA ARG A 63 10.71 19.38 -19.65
C ARG A 63 11.23 18.13 -18.94
N VAL A 64 11.03 16.94 -19.51
CA VAL A 64 11.59 15.68 -18.95
C VAL A 64 13.12 15.77 -18.83
N TYR A 65 13.81 16.32 -19.84
CA TYR A 65 15.26 16.50 -19.79
C TYR A 65 15.70 17.50 -18.72
N LEU A 66 15.12 18.70 -18.73
CA LEU A 66 15.48 19.78 -17.83
C LEU A 66 15.17 19.45 -16.37
N GLU A 67 13.97 18.94 -16.09
CA GLU A 67 13.50 18.71 -14.73
C GLU A 67 14.03 17.39 -14.16
N LYS A 68 13.99 16.29 -14.93
CA LYS A 68 14.29 14.95 -14.40
C LYS A 68 15.73 14.51 -14.58
N MET A 69 16.34 14.80 -15.73
CA MET A 69 17.71 14.35 -16.03
C MET A 69 18.78 15.35 -15.59
N MET A 70 18.49 16.65 -15.55
CA MET A 70 19.46 17.67 -15.12
C MET A 70 19.32 18.08 -13.66
N GLY A 71 18.36 17.48 -12.93
CA GLY A 71 18.16 17.74 -11.51
C GLY A 71 17.97 19.22 -11.18
N GLY A 72 17.36 19.99 -12.09
CA GLY A 72 17.19 21.44 -11.93
C GLY A 72 18.52 22.22 -11.80
N GLY A 73 19.61 21.73 -12.38
CA GLY A 73 20.90 22.43 -12.44
C GLY A 73 21.92 22.06 -11.37
N LYS A 74 21.64 21.08 -10.49
CA LYS A 74 22.56 20.69 -9.39
C LYS A 74 23.54 19.58 -9.78
N LYS A 75 23.07 18.54 -10.49
CA LYS A 75 23.90 17.42 -10.97
C LYS A 75 23.22 16.74 -12.17
N LYS A 76 23.97 16.47 -13.23
CA LYS A 76 23.49 15.67 -14.36
C LYS A 76 23.28 14.24 -13.89
N HIS A 77 22.07 13.69 -14.06
CA HIS A 77 21.75 12.28 -13.84
C HIS A 77 22.25 11.44 -15.01
N MET A 78 23.56 11.52 -15.25
CA MET A 78 24.28 10.74 -16.24
C MET A 78 25.01 9.62 -15.53
N TYR A 79 24.87 8.42 -16.05
CA TYR A 79 25.42 7.21 -15.46
C TYR A 79 26.14 6.39 -16.51
N THR A 80 27.07 5.56 -16.08
CA THR A 80 27.58 4.48 -16.94
C THR A 80 26.45 3.48 -17.22
N LEU A 81 26.59 2.69 -18.29
CA LEU A 81 25.59 1.69 -18.68
C LEU A 81 25.23 0.74 -17.52
N SER A 82 26.24 0.17 -16.87
CA SER A 82 26.07 -0.79 -15.78
C SER A 82 25.47 -0.16 -14.52
N GLU A 83 25.88 1.06 -14.16
CA GLU A 83 25.32 1.79 -13.02
C GLU A 83 23.85 2.16 -13.26
N GLY A 84 23.52 2.63 -14.46
CA GLY A 84 22.15 2.95 -14.83
C GLY A 84 21.25 1.73 -14.80
N VAL A 85 21.69 0.61 -15.39
CA VAL A 85 20.96 -0.67 -15.36
C VAL A 85 20.78 -1.19 -13.92
N ARG A 86 21.80 -1.05 -13.07
CA ARG A 86 21.72 -1.41 -11.64
C ARG A 86 20.72 -0.54 -10.88
N LYS A 87 20.63 0.76 -11.19
CA LYS A 87 19.64 1.65 -10.58
C LYS A 87 18.21 1.29 -10.99
N VAL A 88 17.97 0.98 -12.26
CA VAL A 88 16.65 0.51 -12.72
C VAL A 88 16.20 -0.75 -11.98
N ARG A 89 17.15 -1.64 -11.65
CA ARG A 89 16.86 -2.87 -10.91
C ARG A 89 16.43 -2.62 -9.46
N ASN A 90 17.03 -1.64 -8.79
CA ASN A 90 16.92 -1.46 -7.34
C ASN A 90 16.02 -0.29 -6.91
N GLU A 91 15.84 0.71 -7.78
CA GLU A 91 15.19 1.98 -7.47
C GLU A 91 14.03 2.23 -8.44
N TYR A 92 13.08 3.08 -8.04
CA TYR A 92 12.03 3.58 -8.94
C TYR A 92 12.60 4.63 -9.91
N PHE A 93 13.36 4.14 -10.88
CA PHE A 93 14.22 4.93 -11.77
C PHE A 93 14.04 4.53 -13.24
N GLY A 94 13.90 5.51 -14.12
CA GLY A 94 13.91 5.33 -15.57
C GLY A 94 15.29 5.61 -16.15
N PHE A 95 15.80 4.70 -16.98
CA PHE A 95 17.11 4.86 -17.61
C PHE A 95 17.01 4.93 -19.13
N PHE A 96 17.57 6.00 -19.69
CA PHE A 96 17.62 6.24 -21.12
C PHE A 96 18.99 5.86 -21.68
N GLY A 97 19.02 5.09 -22.76
CA GLY A 97 20.25 4.68 -23.41
C GLY A 97 20.01 4.00 -24.75
N ILE A 98 21.07 3.46 -25.33
CA ILE A 98 21.00 2.73 -26.59
C ILE A 98 20.43 1.33 -26.31
N GLU A 99 19.29 1.04 -26.92
CA GLU A 99 18.54 -0.21 -26.77
C GLU A 99 19.42 -1.47 -26.82
N ASN A 100 20.27 -1.60 -27.84
CA ASN A 100 21.10 -2.78 -28.03
C ASN A 100 22.05 -3.04 -26.83
N HIS A 101 22.63 -1.97 -26.28
CA HIS A 101 23.53 -2.06 -25.13
C HIS A 101 22.77 -2.32 -23.83
N LEU A 102 21.62 -1.66 -23.66
CA LEU A 102 20.74 -1.88 -22.51
C LEU A 102 20.26 -3.32 -22.43
N TYR A 103 19.72 -3.86 -23.52
CA TYR A 103 19.23 -5.23 -23.53
C TYR A 103 20.35 -6.27 -23.43
N ALA A 104 21.55 -5.99 -23.94
CA ALA A 104 22.71 -6.84 -23.71
C ALA A 104 23.08 -6.90 -22.22
N GLU A 105 23.17 -5.75 -21.55
CA GLU A 105 23.53 -5.66 -20.12
C GLU A 105 22.43 -6.24 -19.22
N ILE A 106 21.16 -5.96 -19.50
CA ILE A 106 20.03 -6.51 -18.75
C ILE A 106 19.99 -8.03 -18.92
N SER A 107 20.18 -8.54 -20.13
CA SER A 107 20.16 -9.99 -20.37
C SER A 107 21.30 -10.73 -19.67
N SER A 108 22.44 -10.07 -19.42
CA SER A 108 23.60 -10.69 -18.75
C SER A 108 23.55 -10.54 -17.23
N THR A 109 22.96 -9.47 -16.69
CA THR A 109 23.00 -9.13 -15.26
C THR A 109 21.72 -9.46 -14.49
N TRP A 110 20.56 -9.46 -15.15
CA TRP A 110 19.26 -9.65 -14.50
C TRP A 110 18.85 -11.12 -14.47
N GLN A 111 18.16 -11.48 -13.39
CA GLN A 111 17.51 -12.78 -13.28
C GLN A 111 16.23 -12.81 -14.12
N GLU A 112 15.78 -14.02 -14.45
CA GLU A 112 14.66 -14.21 -15.40
C GLU A 112 13.37 -13.53 -14.94
N HIS A 113 13.08 -13.56 -13.64
CA HIS A 113 11.89 -12.94 -13.07
C HIS A 113 11.94 -11.41 -13.07
N GLU A 114 13.13 -10.81 -12.97
CA GLU A 114 13.32 -9.36 -13.00
C GLU A 114 13.05 -8.81 -14.41
N LYS A 115 13.38 -9.60 -15.44
CA LYS A 115 13.11 -9.25 -16.85
C LYS A 115 11.62 -9.13 -17.13
N CYS A 116 10.78 -9.90 -16.43
CA CYS A 116 9.32 -9.85 -16.59
C CYS A 116 8.72 -8.50 -16.15
N GLY A 117 9.38 -7.80 -15.23
CA GLY A 117 8.99 -6.45 -14.79
C GLY A 117 9.50 -5.32 -15.68
N LEU A 118 10.35 -5.63 -16.67
CA LEU A 118 10.94 -4.62 -17.54
C LEU A 118 9.88 -3.98 -18.44
N VAL A 119 9.65 -2.69 -18.25
CA VAL A 119 8.80 -1.86 -19.11
C VAL A 119 9.71 -0.98 -19.97
N ASP A 120 9.47 -1.01 -21.28
CA ASP A 120 10.13 -0.10 -22.22
C ASP A 120 9.09 0.94 -22.69
N ILE A 121 9.49 2.20 -22.69
CA ILE A 121 8.67 3.36 -23.06
C ILE A 121 8.98 3.75 -24.52
N GLY A 122 9.26 2.76 -25.37
CA GLY A 122 9.35 2.85 -26.82
C GLY A 122 10.42 3.81 -27.37
N HIS A 123 10.57 3.79 -28.70
CA HIS A 123 11.59 4.58 -29.42
C HIS A 123 11.22 6.05 -29.63
N ASP A 124 10.15 6.55 -29.01
CA ASP A 124 9.63 7.90 -29.20
C ASP A 124 10.25 8.95 -28.28
N PHE A 125 11.29 8.56 -27.53
CA PHE A 125 11.95 9.44 -26.59
C PHE A 125 12.89 10.45 -27.28
N LEU A 126 13.53 10.07 -28.39
CA LEU A 126 14.30 10.98 -29.24
C LEU A 126 13.53 11.32 -30.51
N ARG A 127 13.70 12.55 -31.00
CA ARG A 127 13.17 12.98 -32.30
C ARG A 127 13.78 12.22 -33.48
N VAL A 128 15.08 11.93 -33.41
CA VAL A 128 15.80 11.23 -34.50
C VAL A 128 15.74 9.73 -34.25
N LYS A 129 15.02 9.02 -35.11
CA LYS A 129 14.80 7.57 -34.98
C LYS A 129 15.74 6.72 -35.82
N ASN A 130 16.18 7.24 -36.96
CA ASN A 130 16.91 6.46 -37.94
C ASN A 130 18.35 6.96 -38.08
N PRO A 131 19.35 6.17 -37.66
CA PRO A 131 20.74 6.50 -37.98
C PRO A 131 20.93 6.43 -39.50
N HIS A 132 21.66 7.41 -40.03
CA HIS A 132 22.07 7.44 -41.43
C HIS A 132 23.56 7.17 -41.53
N PHE A 133 23.97 6.57 -42.65
CA PHE A 133 25.39 6.40 -42.95
C PHE A 133 25.99 7.73 -43.38
N ALA A 134 27.11 8.09 -42.76
CA ALA A 134 27.88 9.26 -43.15
C ALA A 134 28.80 8.92 -44.32
N ILE A 135 28.89 9.82 -45.31
CA ILE A 135 29.81 9.74 -46.43
C ILE A 135 30.56 11.07 -46.51
N THR A 136 31.82 11.02 -46.92
CA THR A 136 32.64 12.23 -47.14
C THR A 136 32.01 13.15 -48.18
N ARG A 137 32.01 14.46 -47.88
CA ARG A 137 31.51 15.48 -48.79
C ARG A 137 32.36 15.49 -50.07
N GLY A 138 31.70 15.44 -51.23
CA GLY A 138 32.38 15.42 -52.54
C GLY A 138 32.80 14.03 -53.04
N SER A 139 32.43 12.95 -52.36
CA SER A 139 32.70 11.60 -52.87
C SER A 139 31.90 11.33 -54.17
N HIS A 140 32.59 10.82 -55.19
CA HIS A 140 31.98 10.46 -56.49
C HIS A 140 30.94 9.34 -56.38
N ASN A 141 30.99 8.53 -55.32
CA ASN A 141 30.15 7.33 -55.18
C ASN A 141 28.89 7.55 -54.32
N VAL A 142 28.56 8.80 -53.99
CA VAL A 142 27.41 9.11 -53.12
C VAL A 142 26.11 8.56 -53.70
N ASP A 143 25.87 8.67 -55.00
CA ASP A 143 24.63 8.21 -55.61
C ASP A 143 24.54 6.69 -55.73
N ALA A 144 25.66 6.04 -56.03
CA ALA A 144 25.75 4.58 -55.99
C ALA A 144 25.42 4.04 -54.57
N TYR A 145 25.95 4.69 -53.54
CA TYR A 145 25.67 4.32 -52.15
C TYR A 145 24.20 4.54 -51.77
N LYS A 146 23.60 5.68 -52.13
CA LYS A 146 22.18 5.96 -51.90
C LYS A 146 21.29 4.90 -52.55
N ILE A 147 21.57 4.54 -53.81
CA ILE A 147 20.81 3.50 -54.53
C ILE A 147 20.95 2.15 -53.84
N MET A 148 22.18 1.78 -53.45
CA MET A 148 22.44 0.54 -52.72
C MET A 148 21.64 0.47 -51.42
N MET A 149 21.67 1.53 -50.60
CA MET A 149 20.95 1.58 -49.33
C MET A 149 19.44 1.51 -49.50
N ARG A 150 18.89 2.18 -50.52
CA ARG A 150 17.45 2.07 -50.86
C ARG A 150 17.08 0.65 -51.26
N ARG A 151 17.87 0.01 -52.14
CA ARG A 151 17.65 -1.39 -52.53
C ARG A 151 17.73 -2.36 -51.34
N LEU A 152 18.66 -2.16 -50.41
CA LEU A 152 18.76 -2.95 -49.18
C LEU A 152 17.50 -2.82 -48.30
N ALA A 153 16.93 -1.61 -48.22
CA ALA A 153 15.70 -1.35 -47.48
C ALA A 153 14.47 -1.94 -48.20
N GLU A 154 14.31 -1.67 -49.50
CA GLU A 154 13.21 -2.15 -50.35
C GLU A 154 13.13 -3.68 -50.38
N ARG A 155 14.28 -4.35 -50.45
CA ARG A 155 14.36 -5.82 -50.41
C ARG A 155 14.21 -6.41 -49.00
N GLY A 156 14.05 -5.58 -47.97
CA GLY A 156 13.93 -6.02 -46.58
C GLY A 156 15.21 -6.60 -45.96
N ILE A 157 16.35 -6.55 -46.66
CA ILE A 157 17.65 -7.05 -46.16
C ILE A 157 18.05 -6.25 -44.92
N TRP A 158 17.87 -4.93 -44.96
CA TRP A 158 18.14 -4.05 -43.83
C TRP A 158 17.33 -4.46 -42.58
N HIS A 159 16.02 -4.69 -42.74
CA HIS A 159 15.15 -5.07 -41.64
C HIS A 159 15.47 -6.46 -41.08
N ARG A 160 15.86 -7.42 -41.94
CA ARG A 160 16.37 -8.73 -41.50
C ARG A 160 17.67 -8.60 -40.72
N MET A 161 18.59 -7.73 -41.16
CA MET A 161 19.87 -7.50 -40.48
C MET A 161 19.64 -6.90 -39.10
N LEU A 162 18.78 -5.89 -38.98
CA LEU A 162 18.41 -5.30 -37.70
C LEU A 162 17.84 -6.35 -36.73
N ARG A 163 16.87 -7.17 -37.16
CA ARG A 163 16.30 -8.23 -36.30
C ARG A 163 17.32 -9.29 -35.88
N ARG A 164 18.37 -9.52 -36.66
CA ARG A 164 19.40 -10.53 -36.37
C ARG A 164 20.49 -10.00 -35.44
N PHE A 165 20.92 -8.75 -35.63
CA PHE A 165 22.08 -8.18 -34.92
C PHE A 165 21.70 -7.27 -33.76
N VAL A 166 20.54 -6.60 -33.81
CA VAL A 166 20.05 -5.80 -32.68
C VAL A 166 19.42 -6.74 -31.68
N ARG A 167 19.94 -6.71 -30.44
CA ARG A 167 19.35 -7.42 -29.32
C ARG A 167 17.93 -6.93 -29.14
N GLN A 168 16.99 -7.86 -29.23
CA GLN A 168 15.59 -7.60 -28.91
C GLN A 168 15.41 -7.54 -27.40
N LYS A 169 14.29 -6.96 -26.96
CA LYS A 169 13.87 -7.03 -25.57
C LYS A 169 13.93 -8.49 -25.08
N PRO A 170 14.60 -8.76 -23.95
CA PRO A 170 14.71 -10.13 -23.45
C PRO A 170 13.32 -10.70 -23.17
N ALA A 171 13.06 -11.90 -23.69
CA ALA A 171 11.83 -12.63 -23.40
C ALA A 171 11.83 -13.06 -21.93
N CYS A 172 10.65 -12.99 -21.29
CA CYS A 172 10.42 -13.57 -19.97
C CYS A 172 9.74 -14.93 -20.18
N VAL A 173 10.44 -16.02 -19.87
CA VAL A 173 9.93 -17.39 -20.09
C VAL A 173 8.90 -17.80 -19.02
N SER A 174 9.02 -17.29 -17.79
CA SER A 174 8.07 -17.57 -16.72
C SER A 174 8.19 -16.57 -15.56
N SER A 175 7.07 -15.94 -15.18
CA SER A 175 6.90 -15.31 -13.86
C SER A 175 6.35 -16.30 -12.81
N ALA A 176 6.01 -17.53 -13.23
CA ALA A 176 5.46 -18.55 -12.35
C ALA A 176 6.58 -19.08 -11.44
N GLY A 177 6.53 -18.72 -10.17
CA GLY A 177 7.43 -19.22 -9.13
C GLY A 177 8.15 -18.16 -8.30
N VAL A 178 7.99 -16.87 -8.60
CA VAL A 178 8.63 -15.80 -7.80
C VAL A 178 7.61 -15.10 -6.91
N PHE A 179 7.80 -15.26 -5.61
CA PHE A 179 7.07 -14.55 -4.57
C PHE A 179 7.75 -13.21 -4.33
N GLN A 180 7.13 -12.14 -4.79
CA GLN A 180 7.56 -10.80 -4.39
C GLN A 180 7.08 -10.55 -2.95
N SER A 181 7.99 -10.13 -2.08
CA SER A 181 7.63 -9.79 -0.70
C SER A 181 6.67 -8.61 -0.70
N VAL A 182 5.45 -8.84 -0.23
CA VAL A 182 4.44 -7.79 -0.08
C VAL A 182 4.78 -6.96 1.15
N SER A 183 4.80 -5.64 0.99
CA SER A 183 5.06 -4.73 2.10
C SER A 183 3.79 -4.55 2.96
N LEU A 184 3.97 -4.35 4.27
CA LEU A 184 2.86 -4.02 5.19
C LEU A 184 2.12 -2.74 4.78
N THR A 185 2.78 -1.86 4.02
CA THR A 185 2.16 -0.66 3.44
C THR A 185 1.00 -0.98 2.50
N ASP A 186 1.09 -2.10 1.78
CA ASP A 186 0.14 -2.46 0.73
C ASP A 186 -1.16 -3.01 1.32
N VAL A 187 -1.08 -3.59 2.52
CA VAL A 187 -2.20 -4.20 3.26
C VAL A 187 -2.76 -3.27 4.35
N ARG A 188 -2.29 -2.01 4.39
CA ARG A 188 -2.65 -1.02 5.42
C ARG A 188 -4.16 -0.83 5.58
N GLY A 189 -4.92 -0.85 4.49
CA GLY A 189 -6.38 -0.74 4.52
C GLY A 189 -7.05 -1.90 5.28
N ALA A 190 -6.55 -3.12 5.12
CA ALA A 190 -7.10 -4.29 5.83
C ALA A 190 -6.84 -4.21 7.34
N PHE A 191 -5.66 -3.74 7.75
CA PHE A 191 -5.38 -3.49 9.18
C PHE A 191 -6.29 -2.42 9.78
N TYR A 192 -6.57 -1.34 9.05
CA TYR A 192 -7.52 -0.32 9.51
C TYR A 192 -8.94 -0.88 9.66
N MET A 193 -9.41 -1.68 8.70
CA MET A 193 -10.71 -2.33 8.80
C MET A 193 -10.77 -3.28 9.99
N PHE A 194 -9.71 -4.07 10.24
CA PHE A 194 -9.64 -4.99 11.37
C PHE A 194 -9.70 -4.26 12.72
N ILE A 195 -8.94 -3.17 12.88
CA ILE A 195 -8.97 -2.37 14.11
C ILE A 195 -10.35 -1.72 14.28
N ALA A 196 -10.95 -1.20 13.20
CA ALA A 196 -12.27 -0.59 13.25
C ALA A 196 -13.38 -1.58 13.65
N THR A 197 -13.37 -2.80 13.13
CA THR A 197 -14.35 -3.83 13.49
C THR A 197 -14.15 -4.33 14.92
N MET A 198 -12.91 -4.45 15.37
CA MET A 198 -12.61 -4.81 16.77
C MET A 198 -13.05 -3.71 17.74
N ALA A 199 -12.88 -2.44 17.39
CA ALA A 199 -13.42 -1.33 18.18
C ALA A 199 -14.96 -1.32 18.20
N ALA A 200 -15.59 -1.57 17.05
CA ALA A 200 -17.04 -1.64 16.94
C ALA A 200 -17.63 -2.79 17.77
N SER A 201 -17.02 -3.97 17.78
CA SER A 201 -17.48 -5.10 18.59
C SER A 201 -17.38 -4.83 20.09
N VAL A 202 -16.28 -4.22 20.54
CA VAL A 202 -16.12 -3.78 21.93
C VAL A 202 -17.18 -2.73 22.28
N LEU A 203 -17.46 -1.78 21.39
CA LEU A 203 -18.48 -0.76 21.61
C LEU A 203 -19.88 -1.39 21.75
N VAL A 204 -20.25 -2.32 20.87
CA VAL A 204 -21.52 -3.06 20.96
C VAL A 204 -21.61 -3.82 22.28
N PHE A 205 -20.53 -4.53 22.67
CA PHE A 205 -20.48 -5.25 23.94
C PHE A 205 -20.65 -4.32 25.16
N LEU A 206 -20.03 -3.13 25.15
CA LEU A 206 -20.20 -2.14 26.22
C LEU A 206 -21.63 -1.58 26.28
N LEU A 207 -22.25 -1.35 25.12
CA LEU A 207 -23.64 -0.91 25.03
C LEU A 207 -24.61 -1.97 25.57
N GLU A 208 -24.40 -3.24 25.23
CA GLU A 208 -25.16 -4.37 25.76
C GLU A 208 -25.00 -4.49 27.27
N LEU A 209 -23.76 -4.39 27.78
CA LEU A 209 -23.49 -4.43 29.21
C LEU A 209 -24.17 -3.28 29.96
N ALA A 210 -24.17 -2.08 29.38
CA ALA A 210 -24.86 -0.92 29.93
C ALA A 210 -26.38 -1.11 29.92
N ALA A 211 -26.95 -1.61 28.83
CA ALA A 211 -28.38 -1.91 28.71
C ALA A 211 -28.81 -2.99 29.72
N HIS A 212 -28.04 -4.07 29.84
CA HIS A 212 -28.30 -5.15 30.80
C HIS A 212 -28.24 -4.65 32.25
N ARG A 213 -27.23 -3.85 32.62
CA ARG A 213 -27.14 -3.22 33.94
C ARG A 213 -28.33 -2.29 34.23
N ARG A 214 -28.81 -1.54 33.23
CA ARG A 214 -30.01 -0.69 33.35
C ARG A 214 -31.26 -1.53 33.59
N GLN A 215 -31.46 -2.60 32.83
CA GLN A 215 -32.59 -3.51 33.01
C GLN A 215 -32.60 -4.15 34.41
N LEU A 216 -31.44 -4.58 34.91
CA LEU A 216 -31.33 -5.12 36.28
C LEU A 216 -31.66 -4.07 37.35
N ARG A 217 -31.23 -2.82 37.17
CA ARG A 217 -31.59 -1.71 38.08
C ARG A 217 -33.09 -1.42 38.07
N VAL A 218 -33.72 -1.45 36.89
CA VAL A 218 -35.18 -1.27 36.77
C VAL A 218 -35.93 -2.42 37.43
N LYS A 219 -35.55 -3.68 37.16
CA LYS A 219 -36.14 -4.86 37.82
C LYS A 219 -35.98 -4.82 39.34
N ARG A 220 -34.81 -4.42 39.86
CA ARG A 220 -34.55 -4.23 41.30
C ARG A 220 -35.44 -3.14 41.91
N LYS A 221 -35.61 -2.00 41.22
CA LYS A 221 -36.51 -0.93 41.67
C LYS A 221 -37.98 -1.35 41.66
N ALA A 222 -38.43 -2.09 40.63
CA ALA A 222 -39.79 -2.63 40.55
C ALA A 222 -40.07 -3.67 41.65
N ALA A 223 -39.14 -4.59 41.93
CA ALA A 223 -39.25 -5.55 43.01
C ALA A 223 -39.24 -4.87 44.41
N ALA A 224 -38.47 -3.79 44.58
CA ALA A 224 -38.50 -2.99 45.82
C ALA A 224 -39.81 -2.20 46.01
N ALA A 225 -40.43 -1.73 44.92
CA ALA A 225 -41.75 -1.09 44.95
C ALA A 225 -42.86 -2.10 45.28
N GLN A 226 -42.82 -3.32 44.74
CA GLN A 226 -43.76 -4.40 45.07
C GLN A 226 -43.64 -4.85 46.54
N ARG A 227 -42.42 -4.90 47.11
CA ARG A 227 -42.24 -5.16 48.56
C ARG A 227 -42.84 -4.06 49.45
N LYS A 228 -42.90 -2.80 48.99
CA LYS A 228 -43.56 -1.71 49.71
C LYS A 228 -45.09 -1.72 49.56
N ALA A 229 -45.61 -2.31 48.49
CA ALA A 229 -47.05 -2.42 48.22
C ALA A 229 -47.70 -3.73 48.74
N SER A 230 -46.91 -4.71 49.19
CA SER A 230 -47.44 -5.96 49.74
C SER A 230 -48.15 -5.70 51.09
N PRO A 231 -49.40 -6.18 51.28
CA PRO A 231 -50.29 -5.78 52.37
C PRO A 231 -49.82 -6.19 53.77
N ALA A 232 -48.77 -7.01 53.89
CA ALA A 232 -48.19 -7.40 55.18
C ALA A 232 -47.57 -6.23 55.97
N ASN A 233 -47.06 -5.19 55.30
CA ASN A 233 -46.46 -4.02 55.96
C ASN A 233 -47.46 -2.92 56.33
N ALA A 234 -48.74 -3.05 55.94
CA ALA A 234 -49.80 -2.13 56.36
C ALA A 234 -50.35 -2.48 57.76
N LEU A 235 -50.31 -3.75 58.17
CA LEU A 235 -50.76 -4.18 59.51
C LEU A 235 -49.79 -3.78 60.63
N ASP A 236 -48.47 -3.78 60.39
CA ASP A 236 -47.46 -3.47 61.43
C ASP A 236 -47.41 -1.97 61.80
N ARG A 237 -47.84 -1.08 60.89
CA ARG A 237 -47.94 0.36 61.18
C ARG A 237 -49.20 0.75 61.95
N GLY A 238 -50.30 -0.01 61.81
CA GLY A 238 -51.52 0.20 62.59
C GLY A 238 -51.40 -0.26 64.05
N GLY A 239 -50.65 -1.34 64.30
CA GLY A 239 -50.45 -1.88 65.66
C GLY A 239 -49.59 -1.02 66.57
N ARG A 240 -48.60 -0.29 66.01
CA ARG A 240 -47.64 0.50 66.81
C ARG A 240 -48.19 1.83 67.33
N LEU A 241 -49.23 2.39 66.72
CA LEU A 241 -49.86 3.65 67.17
C LEU A 241 -50.83 3.44 68.35
N LEU A 242 -51.43 2.25 68.48
CA LEU A 242 -52.36 1.95 69.57
C LEU A 242 -51.68 1.59 70.90
N GLN A 243 -50.37 1.33 70.90
CA GLN A 243 -49.63 0.88 72.10
C GLN A 243 -48.92 2.02 72.85
N GLN A 244 -48.86 3.24 72.30
CA GLN A 244 -48.25 4.41 72.95
C GLN A 244 -49.21 5.20 73.87
N ALA A 245 -50.49 4.82 73.97
CA ALA A 245 -51.50 5.59 74.71
C ALA A 245 -51.80 5.09 76.14
N ARG A 246 -51.01 4.17 76.71
CA ARG A 246 -51.27 3.68 78.08
C ARG A 246 -50.08 3.89 79.02
N ALA A 247 -50.33 4.80 79.97
CA ALA A 247 -49.71 4.94 81.29
C ALA A 247 -48.23 5.37 81.36
N PHE A 248 -48.01 6.69 81.51
CA PHE A 248 -46.87 7.23 82.25
C PHE A 248 -47.33 7.57 83.66
N ILE A 249 -46.85 6.83 84.66
CA ILE A 249 -46.80 7.27 86.06
C ILE A 249 -45.34 7.19 86.48
N VAL A 250 -44.90 8.29 87.08
CA VAL A 250 -43.53 8.67 87.47
C VAL A 250 -43.17 8.03 88.81
N TYR A 251 -41.95 7.49 88.94
CA TYR A 251 -41.31 7.26 90.24
C TYR A 251 -39.81 7.56 90.22
N GLU A 252 -39.30 7.93 91.38
CA GLU A 252 -38.02 8.55 91.68
C GLU A 252 -36.85 7.54 91.81
N ARG A 253 -35.64 8.02 91.50
CA ARG A 253 -34.39 7.25 91.35
C ARG A 253 -33.67 7.12 92.69
N VAL A 254 -33.18 5.92 93.03
CA VAL A 254 -32.03 5.73 93.94
C VAL A 254 -31.10 4.64 93.38
N THR A 255 -29.82 4.87 93.59
CA THR A 255 -28.59 4.45 92.91
C THR A 255 -27.93 3.15 93.41
N ASN A 256 -26.91 2.71 92.65
CA ASN A 256 -25.75 1.90 93.04
C ASN A 256 -26.01 0.40 93.24
N ASP A 257 -25.11 -0.53 92.95
CA ASP A 257 -23.69 -0.53 92.57
C ASP A 257 -23.39 -1.92 91.97
N SER A 258 -22.23 -2.07 91.32
CA SER A 258 -21.51 -3.34 91.11
C SER A 258 -22.18 -4.37 90.14
N GLU A 259 -21.50 -5.05 89.23
CA GLU A 259 -20.09 -5.44 89.21
C GLU A 259 -19.69 -6.02 87.83
N LEU A 260 -18.40 -5.84 87.52
CA LEU A 260 -17.48 -6.80 86.86
C LEU A 260 -17.74 -7.26 85.41
N SER A 261 -17.01 -6.69 84.44
CA SER A 261 -15.69 -7.14 83.91
C SER A 261 -15.75 -8.50 83.19
N LYS A 262 -15.45 -8.63 81.89
CA LYS A 262 -14.13 -8.79 81.22
C LYS A 262 -14.46 -9.38 79.82
N GLN A 263 -13.73 -9.30 78.71
CA GLN A 263 -12.33 -9.06 78.36
C GLN A 263 -12.27 -8.84 76.81
N VAL A 264 -11.47 -7.88 76.31
CA VAL A 264 -10.26 -8.08 75.44
C VAL A 264 -10.48 -8.08 73.90
N GLN A 265 -10.08 -6.94 73.28
CA GLN A 265 -9.19 -6.71 72.10
C GLN A 265 -9.42 -7.45 70.75
N PRO A 266 -8.83 -7.03 69.59
CA PRO A 266 -7.61 -6.20 69.42
C PRO A 266 -7.69 -5.07 68.37
N GLY A 267 -6.65 -4.24 68.39
CA GLY A 267 -6.25 -3.37 67.29
C GLY A 267 -4.82 -3.69 66.84
N ALA A 268 -4.46 -3.05 65.72
CA ALA A 268 -3.15 -2.98 65.05
C ALA A 268 -2.72 -4.22 64.26
#